data_AF-A0A8J2XTM9-F1
#
_entry.id   AF-A0A8J2XTM9-F1
#
_cell.length_a   1.000
_cell.length_b   1.000
_cell.length_c   1.000
_cell.angle_alpha   90.00
_cell.angle_beta   90.00
_cell.angle_gamma   90.00
#
_symmetry.space_group_name_H-M   'P 1'
#
loop_
_entity.id
_entity.type
_entity.pdbx_description
1 polymer ?
#
loop_
_entity_poly.entity_id
_entity_poly.type
_entity_poly.pdbx_seq_one_letter_code
_entity_poly.pdbx_strand_id
1 'polypeptide(L)'
;MSNLKILIQKNYLMKLKLLVALLLTEQIVIGQGLAQKADTSNYYDYFSSYQTNKNIRGRKLTTNWLRKNEAIPVIMDELQKGGFDWLYDNTLFKVDSGQYVVLAAYSRKSNFGFLYIEGHEVPPSKRHRRELSQQSDRGVDYFSCEETPTGEPNFVKIKKLPKNIFILNENCYWYQYTENPVDNNFLITKEIALNILRQDIKAYLIKAPKPKQ
;
A
#
# COMPACT_ATOMS: atom_id res chain seq x y z
N MET A 1 -19.10 -27.34 -61.18
CA MET A 1 -19.64 -26.10 -60.57
C MET A 1 -19.80 -26.13 -59.04
N SER A 2 -19.73 -27.29 -58.35
CA SER A 2 -19.93 -27.34 -56.88
C SER A 2 -18.71 -26.87 -56.05
N ASN A 3 -17.48 -27.17 -56.49
CA ASN A 3 -16.27 -26.86 -55.72
C ASN A 3 -15.99 -25.35 -55.57
N LEU A 4 -16.36 -24.54 -56.58
CA LEU A 4 -16.17 -23.09 -56.53
C LEU A 4 -17.13 -22.44 -55.51
N LYS A 5 -18.37 -22.92 -55.40
CA LYS A 5 -19.34 -22.43 -54.40
C LYS A 5 -18.89 -22.75 -52.98
N ILE A 6 -18.35 -23.95 -52.75
CA ILE A 6 -17.83 -24.36 -51.43
C ILE A 6 -16.63 -23.49 -51.01
N LEU A 7 -15.74 -23.17 -51.96
CA LEU A 7 -14.56 -22.34 -51.68
C LEU A 7 -14.96 -20.89 -51.32
N ILE A 8 -15.91 -20.31 -52.06
CA ILE A 8 -16.44 -18.96 -51.79
C ILE A 8 -17.12 -18.92 -50.41
N GLN A 9 -17.92 -19.93 -50.08
CA GLN A 9 -18.65 -20.00 -48.81
C GLN A 9 -17.71 -20.14 -47.60
N LYS A 10 -16.65 -20.95 -47.71
CA LYS A 10 -15.61 -21.07 -46.66
C LYS A 10 -14.87 -19.76 -46.43
N ASN A 11 -14.54 -19.04 -47.51
CA ASN A 11 -13.83 -17.77 -47.43
C ASN A 11 -14.70 -16.68 -46.77
N TYR A 12 -16.00 -16.67 -47.07
CA TYR A 12 -16.97 -15.78 -46.43
C TYR A 12 -17.13 -16.08 -44.93
N LEU A 13 -17.21 -17.36 -44.56
CA LEU A 13 -17.31 -17.78 -43.16
C LEU A 13 -16.06 -17.44 -42.35
N MET A 14 -14.87 -17.54 -42.96
CA MET A 14 -13.61 -17.17 -42.32
C MET A 14 -13.52 -15.66 -42.08
N LYS A 15 -13.90 -14.84 -43.08
CA LYS A 15 -13.95 -13.38 -42.94
C LYS A 15 -14.96 -12.93 -41.88
N LEU A 16 -16.12 -13.58 -41.82
CA LEU A 16 -17.13 -13.29 -40.80
C LEU A 16 -16.63 -13.63 -39.39
N LYS A 17 -15.94 -14.76 -39.21
CA LYS A 17 -15.31 -15.13 -37.93
C LYS A 17 -14.23 -14.14 -37.51
N LEU A 18 -13.41 -13.67 -38.44
CA LEU A 18 -12.40 -12.64 -38.21
C LEU A 18 -13.05 -11.30 -37.81
N LEU A 19 -14.11 -10.88 -38.49
CA LEU A 19 -14.85 -9.66 -38.17
C LEU A 19 -15.48 -9.73 -36.78
N VAL A 20 -16.09 -10.86 -36.41
CA VAL A 20 -16.67 -11.07 -35.08
C VAL A 20 -15.58 -11.09 -34.00
N ALA A 21 -14.43 -11.72 -34.25
CA ALA A 21 -13.30 -11.69 -33.33
C ALA A 21 -12.77 -10.26 -33.12
N LEU A 22 -12.68 -9.46 -34.20
CA LEU A 22 -12.24 -8.06 -34.12
C LEU A 22 -13.24 -7.19 -33.33
N LEU A 23 -14.53 -7.34 -33.61
CA LEU A 23 -15.60 -6.63 -32.90
C LEU A 23 -15.64 -7.01 -31.40
N LEU A 24 -15.36 -8.27 -31.07
CA LEU A 24 -15.22 -8.70 -29.67
C LEU A 24 -13.99 -8.11 -28.99
N THR A 25 -12.87 -7.93 -29.71
CA THR A 25 -11.69 -7.25 -29.14
C THR A 25 -11.88 -5.75 -28.93
N GLU A 26 -12.68 -5.08 -29.77
CA GLU A 26 -12.99 -3.65 -29.60
C GLU A 26 -13.97 -3.38 -28.46
N GLN A 27 -14.89 -4.30 -28.15
CA GLN A 27 -15.80 -4.15 -27.01
C GLN A 27 -15.12 -4.32 -25.65
N ILE A 28 -13.96 -4.98 -25.58
CA ILE A 28 -13.19 -5.10 -24.32
C ILE A 28 -12.54 -3.75 -23.94
N VAL A 29 -12.26 -2.88 -24.91
CA VAL A 29 -11.52 -1.63 -24.66
C VAL A 29 -12.43 -0.47 -24.24
N ILE A 30 -13.72 -0.49 -24.60
CA ILE A 30 -14.62 0.67 -24.43
C ILE A 30 -15.51 0.55 -23.17
N GLY A 31 -15.48 -0.58 -22.46
CA GLY A 31 -16.32 -0.84 -21.27
C GLY A 31 -15.75 -0.38 -19.92
N GLN A 32 -14.54 0.18 -19.87
CA GLN A 32 -13.98 0.77 -18.66
C GLN A 32 -13.84 2.27 -18.86
N GLY A 33 -14.89 3.02 -18.52
CA GLY A 33 -14.65 4.33 -17.94
C GLY A 33 -13.75 4.10 -16.73
N LEU A 34 -12.44 4.20 -16.93
CA LEU A 34 -11.42 4.00 -15.92
C LEU A 34 -11.63 5.11 -14.89
N ALA A 35 -12.52 4.88 -13.92
CA ALA A 35 -12.45 5.55 -12.64
C ALA A 35 -11.00 5.34 -12.19
N GLN A 36 -10.23 6.43 -12.21
CA GLN A 36 -8.80 6.40 -11.92
C GLN A 36 -8.63 5.73 -10.55
N LYS A 37 -8.16 4.49 -10.52
CA LYS A 37 -7.97 3.77 -9.26
C LYS A 37 -6.90 4.50 -8.47
N ALA A 38 -7.17 4.76 -7.21
CA ALA A 38 -6.22 5.43 -6.34
C ALA A 38 -4.93 4.60 -6.18
N ASP A 39 -3.80 5.28 -6.20
CA ASP A 39 -2.45 4.73 -6.07
C ASP A 39 -1.58 5.65 -5.19
N THR A 40 -0.32 5.28 -4.97
CA THR A 40 0.61 6.06 -4.13
C THR A 40 0.73 7.55 -4.55
N SER A 41 0.56 7.87 -5.84
CA SER A 41 0.79 9.21 -6.38
C SER A 41 -0.39 10.17 -6.21
N ASN A 42 -1.63 9.65 -6.26
CA ASN A 42 -2.86 10.44 -6.20
C ASN A 42 -3.71 10.17 -4.94
N TYR A 43 -3.23 9.29 -4.05
CA TYR A 43 -3.93 8.80 -2.87
C TYR A 43 -4.70 9.86 -2.09
N TYR A 44 -4.06 10.94 -1.63
CA TYR A 44 -4.73 11.95 -0.80
C TYR A 44 -5.66 12.87 -1.58
N ASP A 45 -5.36 13.10 -2.85
CA ASP A 45 -6.23 13.89 -3.71
C ASP A 45 -7.55 13.12 -3.91
N TYR A 46 -7.45 11.80 -4.12
CA TYR A 46 -8.60 10.90 -4.15
C TYR A 46 -9.29 10.80 -2.79
N PHE A 47 -8.54 10.59 -1.71
CA PHE A 47 -9.06 10.52 -0.33
C PHE A 47 -9.83 11.77 0.06
N SER A 48 -9.49 12.95 -0.46
CA SER A 48 -10.18 14.20 -0.14
C SER A 48 -11.37 14.48 -1.05
N SER A 49 -11.47 13.78 -2.20
CA SER A 49 -12.48 14.04 -3.24
C SER A 49 -13.92 13.81 -2.76
N TYR A 50 -14.13 12.92 -1.79
CA TYR A 50 -15.46 12.60 -1.23
C TYR A 50 -16.21 13.85 -0.75
N GLN A 51 -15.50 14.87 -0.25
CA GLN A 51 -16.11 16.10 0.27
C GLN A 51 -16.91 16.85 -0.79
N THR A 52 -16.57 16.63 -2.06
CA THR A 52 -17.22 17.27 -3.21
C THR A 52 -18.06 16.29 -4.04
N ASN A 53 -18.06 15.00 -3.69
CA ASN A 53 -18.68 13.95 -4.48
C ASN A 53 -20.16 13.76 -4.08
N LYS A 54 -21.06 14.27 -4.93
CA LYS A 54 -22.52 14.17 -4.75
C LYS A 54 -23.08 12.76 -4.95
N ASN A 55 -22.26 11.81 -5.43
CA ASN A 55 -22.69 10.43 -5.68
C ASN A 55 -22.60 9.53 -4.45
N ILE A 56 -22.03 10.02 -3.34
CA ILE A 56 -21.99 9.29 -2.07
C ILE A 56 -23.40 9.29 -1.48
N ARG A 57 -23.94 8.09 -1.27
CA ARG A 57 -25.32 7.87 -0.82
C ARG A 57 -25.40 7.50 0.65
N GLY A 58 -24.31 7.01 1.23
CA GLY A 58 -24.19 6.73 2.66
C GLY A 58 -24.39 8.00 3.48
N ARG A 59 -25.13 7.88 4.58
CA ARG A 59 -25.39 8.96 5.54
C ARG A 59 -24.24 9.11 6.53
N LYS A 60 -23.45 8.05 6.77
CA LYS A 60 -22.34 8.06 7.72
C LYS A 60 -21.03 7.68 7.03
N LEU A 61 -20.22 8.68 6.74
CA LEU A 61 -18.83 8.45 6.35
C LEU A 61 -17.96 8.30 7.59
N THR A 62 -17.28 7.17 7.70
CA THR A 62 -16.27 6.92 8.74
C THR A 62 -14.89 6.85 8.11
N THR A 63 -13.90 7.37 8.84
CA THR A 63 -12.49 7.33 8.47
C THR A 63 -11.73 6.52 9.51
N ASN A 64 -10.81 5.67 9.05
CA ASN A 64 -9.96 4.83 9.88
C ASN A 64 -8.59 4.67 9.20
N TRP A 65 -7.64 4.00 9.82
CA TRP A 65 -6.27 3.85 9.34
C TRP A 65 -5.83 2.39 9.43
N LEU A 66 -4.83 2.03 8.63
CA LEU A 66 -4.23 0.70 8.71
C LEU A 66 -3.48 0.57 10.03
N ARG A 67 -3.92 -0.37 10.86
CA ARG A 67 -3.26 -0.70 12.12
C ARG A 67 -2.07 -1.61 11.87
N LYS A 68 -1.17 -1.70 12.86
CA LYS A 68 0.01 -2.55 12.79
C LYS A 68 -0.32 -4.02 12.47
N ASN A 69 -1.39 -4.57 13.03
CA ASN A 69 -1.83 -5.94 12.75
C ASN A 69 -2.35 -6.17 11.32
N GLU A 70 -2.68 -5.09 10.59
CA GLU A 70 -3.10 -5.12 9.19
C GLU A 70 -1.91 -4.88 8.26
N ALA A 71 -0.97 -4.02 8.68
CA ALA A 71 0.23 -3.68 7.92
C ALA A 71 1.29 -4.79 7.94
N ILE A 72 1.56 -5.42 9.10
CA ILE A 72 2.61 -6.45 9.25
C ILE A 72 2.45 -7.60 8.25
N PRO A 73 1.27 -8.25 8.10
CA PRO A 73 1.12 -9.34 7.15
C PRO A 73 1.42 -8.92 5.71
N VAL A 74 1.08 -7.69 5.33
CA VAL A 74 1.39 -7.13 4.01
C VAL A 74 2.90 -6.95 3.81
N ILE A 75 3.60 -6.40 4.81
CA ILE A 75 5.05 -6.21 4.76
C ILE A 75 5.76 -7.55 4.63
N MET A 76 5.38 -8.54 5.44
CA MET A 76 5.97 -9.88 5.44
C MET A 76 5.74 -10.61 4.10
N ASP A 77 4.53 -10.53 3.55
CA ASP A 77 4.20 -11.13 2.26
C ASP A 77 5.00 -10.50 1.10
N GLU A 78 5.16 -9.18 1.07
CA GLU A 78 6.01 -8.52 0.05
C GLU A 78 7.50 -8.84 0.21
N LEU A 79 8.00 -9.00 1.44
CA LEU A 79 9.35 -9.47 1.69
C LEU A 79 9.55 -10.91 1.18
N GLN A 80 8.62 -11.81 1.47
CA GLN A 80 8.69 -13.19 0.98
C GLN A 80 8.65 -13.26 -0.55
N LYS A 81 7.75 -12.49 -1.19
CA LYS A 81 7.69 -12.36 -2.66
C LYS A 81 8.95 -11.75 -3.26
N GLY A 82 9.63 -10.89 -2.51
CA GLY A 82 10.94 -10.34 -2.87
C GLY A 82 12.11 -11.31 -2.72
N GLY A 83 11.88 -12.54 -2.25
CA GLY A 83 12.90 -13.56 -2.06
C GLY A 83 13.74 -13.37 -0.79
N PHE A 84 13.26 -12.59 0.18
CA PHE A 84 13.97 -12.39 1.44
C PHE A 84 13.73 -13.55 2.41
N ASP A 85 14.81 -14.01 3.04
CA ASP A 85 14.80 -15.09 4.02
C ASP A 85 14.99 -14.59 5.46
N TRP A 86 14.77 -15.52 6.41
CA TRP A 86 14.94 -15.30 7.85
C TRP A 86 14.12 -14.09 8.31
N LEU A 87 12.85 -14.13 7.96
CA LEU A 87 11.88 -13.08 8.22
C LEU A 87 11.28 -13.27 9.62
N TYR A 88 11.28 -12.18 10.38
CA TYR A 88 10.68 -12.11 11.70
C TYR A 88 9.80 -10.87 11.76
N ASP A 89 8.60 -10.98 12.33
CA ASP A 89 7.83 -9.82 12.74
C ASP A 89 8.18 -9.43 14.20
N ASN A 90 7.72 -8.26 14.63
CA ASN A 90 7.81 -7.77 16.02
C ASN A 90 9.19 -7.94 16.67
N THR A 91 10.26 -7.70 15.92
CA THR A 91 11.63 -7.96 16.37
C THR A 91 12.15 -6.79 17.17
N LEU A 92 12.56 -7.04 18.43
CA LEU A 92 13.32 -6.08 19.22
C LEU A 92 14.71 -5.88 18.59
N PHE A 93 14.97 -4.68 18.08
CA PHE A 93 16.18 -4.31 17.38
C PHE A 93 16.94 -3.24 18.18
N LYS A 94 18.21 -3.50 18.48
CA LYS A 94 19.08 -2.56 19.18
C LYS A 94 19.60 -1.51 18.19
N VAL A 95 19.22 -0.26 18.39
CA VAL A 95 19.64 0.89 17.55
C VAL A 95 20.99 1.42 17.98
N ASP A 96 21.18 1.60 19.30
CA ASP A 96 22.41 2.09 19.93
C ASP A 96 22.51 1.54 21.37
N SER A 97 23.53 1.93 22.13
CA SER A 97 23.65 1.61 23.55
C SER A 97 22.42 2.06 24.32
N GLY A 98 21.65 1.09 24.84
CA GLY A 98 20.43 1.34 25.61
C GLY A 98 19.22 1.79 24.78
N GLN A 99 19.30 1.83 23.44
CA GLN A 99 18.19 2.25 22.58
C GLN A 99 17.69 1.10 21.73
N TYR A 100 16.38 0.85 21.78
CA TYR A 100 15.74 -0.26 21.08
C TYR A 100 14.48 0.21 20.34
N VAL A 101 14.17 -0.47 19.25
CA VAL A 101 12.90 -0.32 18.52
C VAL A 101 12.30 -1.70 18.26
N VAL A 102 10.98 -1.77 18.15
CA VAL A 102 10.30 -3.00 17.72
C VAL A 102 9.99 -2.89 16.23
N LEU A 103 10.74 -3.62 15.42
CA LEU A 103 10.53 -3.68 13.97
C LEU A 103 9.27 -4.48 13.65
N ALA A 104 8.45 -3.94 12.76
CA ALA A 104 7.26 -4.60 12.23
C ALA A 104 7.62 -5.84 11.40
N ALA A 105 8.73 -5.77 10.65
CA ALA A 105 9.29 -6.89 9.90
C ALA A 105 10.82 -6.75 9.79
N TYR A 106 11.55 -7.85 9.82
CA TYR A 106 13.02 -7.87 9.77
C TYR A 106 13.54 -9.09 9.02
N SER A 107 14.41 -8.89 8.02
CA SER A 107 15.19 -9.97 7.41
C SER A 107 16.56 -10.03 8.09
N ARG A 108 16.78 -11.07 8.90
CA ARG A 108 18.05 -11.26 9.60
C ARG A 108 19.20 -11.55 8.64
N LYS A 109 18.96 -12.33 7.58
CA LYS A 109 19.97 -12.67 6.56
C LYS A 109 20.47 -11.42 5.83
N SER A 110 19.53 -10.55 5.46
CA SER A 110 19.81 -9.32 4.70
C SER A 110 20.10 -8.10 5.59
N ASN A 111 19.91 -8.21 6.90
CA ASN A 111 20.13 -7.17 7.91
C ASN A 111 19.42 -5.84 7.58
N PHE A 112 18.12 -5.90 7.29
CA PHE A 112 17.28 -4.70 7.17
C PHE A 112 15.86 -5.03 7.64
N GLY A 113 15.09 -4.00 7.96
CA GLY A 113 13.71 -4.17 8.38
C GLY A 113 12.85 -2.93 8.19
N PHE A 114 11.58 -3.08 8.54
CA PHE A 114 10.58 -2.04 8.54
C PHE A 114 10.17 -1.72 9.96
N LEU A 115 10.21 -0.44 10.31
CA LEU A 115 9.55 0.12 11.48
C LEU A 115 8.19 0.67 11.04
N TYR A 116 7.12 0.27 11.72
CA TYR A 116 5.79 0.84 11.53
C TYR A 116 5.49 1.74 12.74
N ILE A 117 5.48 3.05 12.53
CA ILE A 117 5.19 4.03 13.57
C ILE A 117 3.68 4.14 13.72
N GLU A 118 3.20 3.75 14.90
CA GLU A 118 1.80 3.88 15.33
C GLU A 118 1.56 5.28 15.90
N GLY A 119 0.31 5.73 15.83
CA GLY A 119 -0.09 7.07 16.22
C GLY A 119 -0.28 7.96 14.99
N HIS A 120 -1.36 8.75 15.02
CA HIS A 120 -1.81 9.51 13.86
C HIS A 120 -2.34 10.89 14.25
N GLU A 121 -2.18 11.86 13.35
CA GLU A 121 -2.75 13.19 13.40
C GLU A 121 -4.14 13.17 12.76
N VAL A 122 -5.09 13.85 13.40
CA VAL A 122 -6.41 14.11 12.80
C VAL A 122 -6.47 15.60 12.46
N PRO A 123 -6.80 15.99 11.21
CA PRO A 123 -7.24 15.15 10.08
C PRO A 123 -6.10 14.59 9.20
N PRO A 124 -6.40 13.59 8.34
CA PRO A 124 -5.47 13.06 7.34
C PRO A 124 -4.95 14.16 6.40
N SER A 125 -3.65 14.15 6.06
CA SER A 125 -3.05 15.19 5.22
C SER A 125 -2.06 14.66 4.18
N LYS A 126 -2.05 15.27 2.99
CA LYS A 126 -1.04 15.00 1.94
C LYS A 126 0.39 15.26 2.43
N ARG A 127 0.58 16.09 3.47
CA ARG A 127 1.90 16.31 4.07
C ARG A 127 2.49 15.02 4.66
N HIS A 128 1.66 14.17 5.26
CA HIS A 128 2.12 12.92 5.90
C HIS A 128 2.88 12.01 4.91
N ARG A 129 2.46 11.95 3.64
CA ARG A 129 3.17 11.18 2.59
C ARG A 129 4.55 11.72 2.24
N ARG A 130 4.77 13.02 2.40
CA ARG A 130 6.11 13.62 2.18
C ARG A 130 7.08 13.22 3.27
N GLU A 131 6.56 12.87 4.45
CA GLU A 131 7.32 12.47 5.63
C GLU A 131 7.50 10.94 5.72
N LEU A 132 6.79 10.16 4.89
CA LEU A 132 6.78 8.68 4.83
C LEU A 132 8.17 8.04 4.93
N SER A 133 9.19 8.67 4.36
CA SER A 133 10.55 8.13 4.24
C SER A 133 11.64 9.08 4.71
N GLN A 134 11.26 10.23 5.27
CA GLN A 134 12.25 11.26 5.57
C GLN A 134 13.04 10.93 6.84
N GLN A 135 14.16 10.24 6.65
CA GLN A 135 15.37 10.55 7.41
C GLN A 135 15.81 11.99 7.05
N SER A 136 14.99 13.00 7.36
CA SER A 136 15.35 14.41 7.14
C SER A 136 16.56 14.75 8.02
N ASP A 137 17.25 15.84 7.73
CA ASP A 137 18.30 16.38 8.63
C ASP A 137 17.75 16.76 10.02
N ARG A 138 16.41 16.76 10.19
CA ARG A 138 15.71 16.91 11.47
C ARG A 138 15.34 15.59 12.15
N GLY A 139 15.62 14.45 11.51
CA GLY A 139 15.30 13.10 11.99
C GLY A 139 13.80 12.77 11.92
N VAL A 140 13.46 11.49 11.72
CA VAL A 140 12.20 11.00 12.29
C VAL A 140 12.51 10.72 13.74
N ASP A 141 11.89 11.48 14.63
CA ASP A 141 11.95 11.20 16.04
C ASP A 141 11.06 9.99 16.32
N TYR A 142 11.65 8.81 16.52
CA TYR A 142 10.90 7.71 17.13
C TYR A 142 10.81 7.99 18.63
N PHE A 143 9.59 8.01 19.15
CA PHE A 143 9.32 8.16 20.56
C PHE A 143 8.73 6.86 21.09
N SER A 144 9.30 6.35 22.17
CA SER A 144 8.70 5.25 22.95
C SER A 144 8.54 5.67 24.40
N CYS A 145 7.42 5.27 25.00
CA CYS A 145 7.24 5.29 26.44
C CYS A 145 7.66 3.92 26.97
N GLU A 146 8.65 3.89 27.84
CA GLU A 146 9.13 2.69 28.51
C GLU A 146 8.65 2.73 29.97
N GLU A 147 8.02 1.65 30.41
CA GLU A 147 7.65 1.48 31.81
C GLU A 147 8.88 1.09 32.63
N THR A 148 9.14 1.79 33.72
CA THR A 148 10.22 1.45 34.66
C THR A 148 9.72 0.50 35.76
N PRO A 149 10.61 -0.21 36.48
CA PRO A 149 10.19 -1.03 37.62
C PRO A 149 9.49 -0.25 38.74
N THR A 150 9.64 1.08 38.79
CA THR A 150 8.93 1.97 39.72
C THR A 150 7.55 2.38 39.21
N GLY A 151 7.20 2.03 37.97
CA GLY A 151 5.96 2.47 37.30
C GLY A 151 6.00 3.91 36.80
N GLU A 152 7.18 4.56 36.82
CA GLU A 152 7.36 5.89 36.25
C GLU A 152 7.62 5.77 34.74
N PRO A 153 6.94 6.55 33.89
CA PRO A 153 7.15 6.50 32.45
C PRO A 153 8.49 7.16 32.08
N ASN A 154 9.29 6.45 31.30
CA ASN A 154 10.51 6.98 30.70
C ASN A 154 10.30 7.18 29.19
N PHE A 155 10.37 8.43 28.73
CA PHE A 155 10.18 8.75 27.31
C PHE A 155 11.52 8.73 26.59
N VAL A 156 11.74 7.70 25.78
CA VAL A 156 12.95 7.54 24.96
C VAL A 156 12.71 8.13 23.58
N LYS A 157 13.62 9.03 23.19
CA LYS A 157 13.61 9.70 21.89
C LYS A 157 14.81 9.26 21.06
N ILE A 158 14.55 8.58 19.94
CA ILE A 158 15.56 8.16 18.97
C ILE A 158 15.50 9.11 17.77
N LYS A 159 16.47 10.03 17.69
CA LYS A 159 16.51 11.07 16.64
C LYS A 159 16.92 10.54 15.26
N LYS A 160 17.66 9.42 15.23
CA LYS A 160 18.23 8.88 13.99
C LYS A 160 18.22 7.36 13.99
N LEU A 161 17.46 6.79 13.06
CA LEU A 161 17.47 5.37 12.80
C LEU A 161 18.59 5.02 11.80
N PRO A 162 19.16 3.81 11.89
CA PRO A 162 20.17 3.35 10.95
C PRO A 162 19.56 3.18 9.56
N LYS A 163 20.40 3.30 8.53
CA LYS A 163 19.98 3.29 7.11
C LYS A 163 19.31 1.99 6.66
N ASN A 164 19.49 0.91 7.41
CA ASN A 164 18.87 -0.39 7.14
C ASN A 164 17.49 -0.56 7.80
N ILE A 165 16.96 0.47 8.47
CA ILE A 165 15.57 0.47 8.96
C ILE A 165 14.77 1.43 8.09
N PHE A 166 13.75 0.89 7.42
CA PHE A 166 12.80 1.68 6.66
C PHE A 166 11.59 2.02 7.50
N ILE A 167 11.12 3.26 7.41
CA ILE A 167 10.02 3.74 8.21
C ILE A 167 8.75 3.72 7.37
N LEU A 168 7.67 3.26 7.98
CA LEU A 168 6.31 3.40 7.51
C LEU A 168 5.54 4.08 8.64
N ASN A 169 4.64 5.00 8.32
CA ASN A 169 3.89 5.76 9.31
C ASN A 169 2.40 5.53 9.10
N GLU A 170 1.69 5.21 10.17
CA GLU A 170 0.24 5.02 10.20
C GLU A 170 -0.52 6.20 9.59
N ASN A 171 -0.02 7.42 9.78
CA ASN A 171 -0.55 8.64 9.17
C ASN A 171 -0.67 8.59 7.65
N CYS A 172 0.02 7.67 6.98
CA CYS A 172 0.07 7.61 5.53
C CYS A 172 -0.94 6.63 4.91
N TYR A 173 -1.73 5.94 5.73
CA TYR A 173 -2.58 4.82 5.29
C TYR A 173 -3.98 4.87 5.90
N TRP A 174 -4.68 5.96 5.63
CA TRP A 174 -6.10 6.13 5.93
C TRP A 174 -7.01 5.47 4.90
N TYR A 175 -8.18 5.04 5.34
CA TYR A 175 -9.27 4.57 4.50
C TYR A 175 -10.62 5.05 5.05
N GLN A 176 -11.63 4.93 4.20
CA GLN A 176 -12.98 5.40 4.44
C GLN A 176 -13.97 4.27 4.16
N TYR A 177 -15.10 4.33 4.83
CA TYR A 177 -16.21 3.43 4.58
C TYR A 177 -17.53 4.11 4.95
N THR A 178 -18.61 3.65 4.31
CA THR A 178 -19.98 4.01 4.64
C THR A 178 -20.80 2.73 4.82
N GLU A 179 -22.06 2.89 5.23
CA GLU A 179 -23.02 1.80 5.24
C GLU A 179 -23.50 1.37 3.84
N ASN A 180 -23.17 2.13 2.78
CA ASN A 180 -23.59 1.85 1.40
C ASN A 180 -22.41 1.35 0.56
N PRO A 181 -22.36 0.05 0.20
CA PRO A 181 -21.25 -0.52 -0.58
C PRO A 181 -21.00 0.13 -1.93
N VAL A 182 -22.01 0.79 -2.53
CA VAL A 182 -21.86 1.50 -3.81
C VAL A 182 -20.87 2.67 -3.70
N ASP A 183 -20.76 3.26 -2.51
CA ASP A 183 -19.85 4.39 -2.25
C ASP A 183 -18.37 3.97 -2.33
N ASN A 184 -18.05 2.67 -2.20
CA ASN A 184 -16.69 2.16 -2.32
C ASN A 184 -16.02 2.51 -3.67
N ASN A 185 -16.82 2.77 -4.71
CA ASN A 185 -16.31 3.23 -6.00
C ASN A 185 -15.74 4.65 -5.96
N PHE A 186 -16.02 5.42 -4.91
CA PHE A 186 -15.66 6.82 -4.75
C PHE A 186 -14.78 7.08 -3.52
N LEU A 187 -14.49 6.05 -2.74
CA LEU A 187 -13.76 6.14 -1.48
C LEU A 187 -12.43 5.40 -1.57
N ILE A 188 -11.48 5.79 -0.73
CA ILE A 188 -10.34 4.92 -0.44
C ILE A 188 -10.83 3.83 0.51
N THR A 189 -11.10 2.65 -0.01
CA THR A 189 -11.41 1.48 0.83
C THR A 189 -10.16 0.97 1.54
N LYS A 190 -10.35 0.13 2.56
CA LYS A 190 -9.24 -0.55 3.25
C LYS A 190 -8.34 -1.34 2.28
N GLU A 191 -8.93 -1.98 1.28
CA GLU A 191 -8.20 -2.74 0.25
C GLU A 191 -7.32 -1.83 -0.60
N ILE A 192 -7.84 -0.64 -0.96
CA ILE A 192 -7.06 0.37 -1.68
C ILE A 192 -5.89 0.85 -0.80
N ALA A 193 -6.12 1.15 0.48
CA ALA A 193 -5.05 1.54 1.41
C ALA A 193 -3.98 0.45 1.56
N LEU A 194 -4.38 -0.83 1.67
CA LEU A 194 -3.45 -1.97 1.70
C LEU A 194 -2.65 -2.08 0.40
N ASN A 195 -3.27 -1.81 -0.76
CA ASN A 195 -2.58 -1.80 -2.04
C ASN A 195 -1.56 -0.64 -2.15
N ILE A 196 -1.89 0.53 -1.61
CA ILE A 196 -0.97 1.67 -1.53
C ILE A 196 0.24 1.32 -0.64
N LEU A 197 0.00 0.71 0.52
CA LEU A 197 1.07 0.18 1.38
C LEU A 197 1.98 -0.79 0.61
N ARG A 198 1.42 -1.73 -0.17
CA ARG A 198 2.21 -2.64 -1.03
C ARG A 198 3.06 -1.90 -2.05
N GLN A 199 2.52 -0.88 -2.70
CA GLN A 199 3.27 -0.08 -3.67
C GLN A 199 4.46 0.61 -3.02
N ASP A 200 4.29 1.18 -1.83
CA ASP A 200 5.37 1.85 -1.10
C ASP A 200 6.46 0.88 -0.66
N ILE A 201 6.07 -0.30 -0.15
CA ILE A 201 7.01 -1.38 0.21
C ILE A 201 7.82 -1.79 -1.02
N LYS A 202 7.15 -2.08 -2.14
CA LYS A 202 7.82 -2.47 -3.39
C LYS A 202 8.77 -1.39 -3.90
N ALA A 203 8.35 -0.13 -3.86
CA ALA A 203 9.17 1.00 -4.26
C ALA A 203 10.46 1.09 -3.43
N TYR A 204 10.39 0.77 -2.14
CA TYR A 204 11.57 0.65 -1.29
C TYR A 204 12.42 -0.58 -1.62
N LEU A 205 11.83 -1.77 -1.76
CA LEU A 205 12.56 -3.01 -2.02
C LEU A 205 13.40 -2.98 -3.31
N ILE A 206 13.03 -2.13 -4.28
CA ILE A 206 13.86 -1.85 -5.47
C ILE A 206 15.26 -1.34 -5.07
N LYS A 207 15.32 -0.49 -4.04
CA LYS A 207 16.53 0.19 -3.53
C LYS A 207 17.17 -0.51 -2.34
N ALA A 208 16.46 -1.42 -1.67
CA ALA A 208 16.94 -2.17 -0.53
C ALA A 208 18.11 -3.13 -0.90
N PRO A 209 18.91 -3.58 0.09
CA PRO A 209 19.88 -4.65 -0.13
C PRO A 209 19.21 -5.85 -0.78
N LYS A 210 19.86 -6.45 -1.78
CA LYS A 210 19.32 -7.64 -2.46
C LYS A 210 19.38 -8.86 -1.53
N PRO A 211 18.45 -9.81 -1.67
CA PRO A 211 18.49 -11.05 -0.91
C PRO A 211 19.87 -11.71 -1.07
N LYS A 212 20.50 -12.05 0.05
CA LYS A 212 21.73 -12.85 0.02
C LYS A 212 21.35 -14.29 -0.32
N GLN A 213 22.08 -14.90 -1.26
CA GLN A 213 21.97 -16.33 -1.53
C GLN A 213 22.48 -17.12 -0.32
#